data_AF-A0A9X3IWB4-F1
#
_entry.id   AF-A0A9X3IWB4-F1
#
_cell.length_a   1.000
_cell.length_b   1.000
_cell.length_c   1.000
_cell.angle_alpha   90.00
_cell.angle_beta   90.00
_cell.angle_gamma   90.00
#
_symmetry.space_group_name_H-M   'P 1'
#
loop_
_entity.id
_entity.type
_entity.pdbx_description
1 polymer ?
#
loop_
_entity_poly.entity_id
_entity_poly.type
_entity_poly.pdbx_seq_one_letter_code
_entity_poly.pdbx_strand_id
1 'polypeptide(L)'
;MPDPAAELSRAEALIRLGAWEPAHAALTRATAIGDGYLFAAWMLRFLAAAGERPAPDAPVNPRQIEEFAEALAEVSPHGPAALAADRQGPLVDATRDALARMGCNRSAFATYHDGHVLRRLSTRTGVRHASRQALQTIRSADPARALALLDAACARWPRSSLPLAHRGELRMWLGDDAGARADLEAAIAINPRTRWAYVGLTLLAQRTGDPAGALAVSAAGIAQMRGTVGPAVYAHRAGARAATGDLAGALADLEHAVVSHPARIGAWVELGLTYAAADDQAGLVRAFDHLRAHAPGLVSDAAAAVQRPAWGDMSFTPCSEDQATILAEALAMVRGNRSSTCVTYVTRAGQLRTVPHGPAAAHPMTRIDADLTGIRTMLLRSLGAS
;
A
#
# COMPACT_ATOMS: atom_id res chain seq x y z
N MET A 1 -0.77 25.64 -5.85
CA MET A 1 -0.87 24.17 -5.96
C MET A 1 -1.99 23.88 -6.94
N PRO A 2 -1.84 22.93 -7.90
CA PRO A 2 -2.95 22.55 -8.77
C PRO A 2 -4.12 22.03 -7.92
N ASP A 3 -5.35 22.31 -8.35
CA ASP A 3 -6.59 21.82 -7.70
C ASP A 3 -6.92 20.41 -8.22
N PRO A 4 -7.13 19.40 -7.35
CA PRO A 4 -7.52 18.06 -7.77
C PRO A 4 -8.76 18.04 -8.66
N ALA A 5 -9.77 18.86 -8.38
CA ALA A 5 -11.00 18.91 -9.16
C ALA A 5 -10.76 19.46 -10.58
N ALA A 6 -9.87 20.44 -10.71
CA ALA A 6 -9.45 20.98 -12.00
C ALA A 6 -8.70 19.93 -12.84
N GLU A 7 -7.80 19.14 -12.23
CA GLU A 7 -7.11 18.04 -12.93
C GLU A 7 -8.08 16.92 -13.35
N LEU A 8 -9.10 16.61 -12.56
CA LEU A 8 -10.14 15.66 -12.96
C LEU A 8 -10.99 16.18 -14.12
N SER A 9 -11.35 17.46 -14.10
CA SER A 9 -12.09 18.10 -15.20
C SER A 9 -11.25 18.12 -16.49
N ARG A 10 -9.94 18.38 -16.36
CA ARG A 10 -8.98 18.29 -17.46
C ARG A 10 -8.89 16.88 -18.01
N ALA A 11 -8.75 15.87 -17.16
CA ALA A 11 -8.71 14.47 -17.57
C ALA A 11 -9.95 14.07 -18.36
N GLU A 12 -11.13 14.48 -17.89
CA GLU A 12 -12.40 14.20 -18.56
C GLU A 12 -12.47 14.83 -19.96
N ALA A 13 -12.04 16.09 -20.11
CA ALA A 13 -11.96 16.74 -21.41
C ALA A 13 -11.00 15.99 -22.36
N LEU A 14 -9.84 15.56 -21.86
CA LEU A 14 -8.85 14.81 -22.64
C LEU A 14 -9.39 13.43 -23.05
N ILE A 15 -10.14 12.74 -22.19
CA ILE A 15 -10.83 11.48 -22.53
C ILE A 15 -11.81 11.68 -23.68
N ARG A 16 -12.58 12.78 -23.68
CA ARG A 16 -13.52 13.09 -24.78
C ARG A 16 -12.80 13.37 -26.10
N LEU A 17 -11.59 13.91 -26.04
CA LEU A 17 -10.75 14.20 -27.21
C LEU A 17 -9.94 12.99 -27.70
N GLY A 18 -10.01 11.84 -27.01
CA GLY A 18 -9.16 10.68 -27.31
C GLY A 18 -7.69 10.86 -26.94
N ALA A 19 -7.36 11.86 -26.12
CA ALA A 19 -6.00 12.16 -25.68
C ALA A 19 -5.66 11.36 -24.41
N TRP A 20 -5.48 10.04 -24.56
CA TRP A 20 -5.39 9.08 -23.45
C TRP A 20 -4.18 9.29 -22.52
N GLU A 21 -2.98 9.44 -23.07
CA GLU A 21 -1.76 9.62 -22.28
C GLU A 21 -1.82 10.92 -21.42
N PRO A 22 -2.14 12.09 -21.99
CA PRO A 22 -2.39 13.29 -21.20
C PRO A 22 -3.52 13.13 -20.15
N ALA A 23 -4.57 12.37 -20.46
CA ALA A 23 -5.65 12.09 -19.52
C ALA A 23 -5.15 11.28 -18.31
N HIS A 24 -4.39 10.22 -18.55
CA HIS A 24 -3.77 9.43 -17.47
C HIS A 24 -2.81 10.25 -16.62
N ALA A 25 -2.04 11.15 -17.23
CA ALA A 25 -1.17 12.07 -16.49
C ALA A 25 -1.98 13.02 -15.59
N ALA A 26 -3.09 13.59 -16.09
CA ALA A 26 -3.98 14.44 -15.31
C ALA A 26 -4.64 13.67 -14.14
N LEU A 27 -5.14 12.45 -14.39
CA LEU A 27 -5.72 11.59 -13.35
C LEU A 27 -4.69 11.25 -12.26
N THR A 28 -3.45 10.99 -12.64
CA THR A 28 -2.35 10.70 -11.71
C THR A 28 -2.06 11.90 -10.82
N ARG A 29 -1.94 13.11 -11.42
CA ARG A 29 -1.78 14.35 -10.64
C ARG A 29 -2.94 14.54 -9.69
N ALA A 30 -4.19 14.49 -10.17
CA ALA A 30 -5.39 14.67 -9.34
C ALA A 30 -5.37 13.81 -8.08
N THR A 31 -5.04 12.53 -8.20
CA THR A 31 -4.97 11.62 -7.03
C THR A 31 -3.73 11.79 -6.16
N ALA A 32 -2.64 12.37 -6.69
CA ALA A 32 -1.43 12.61 -5.92
C ALA A 32 -1.58 13.80 -4.97
N ILE A 33 -2.34 14.83 -5.39
CA ILE A 33 -2.59 16.05 -4.61
C ILE A 33 -3.97 16.07 -3.91
N GLY A 34 -4.83 15.11 -4.23
CA GLY A 34 -6.19 15.03 -3.69
C GLY A 34 -6.24 14.50 -2.28
N ASP A 35 -6.99 15.18 -1.41
CA ASP A 35 -7.38 14.65 -0.11
C ASP A 35 -8.56 13.69 -0.25
N GLY A 36 -8.50 12.56 0.47
CA GLY A 36 -9.58 11.59 0.51
C GLY A 36 -9.74 10.78 -0.77
N TYR A 37 -10.92 10.17 -0.92
CA TYR A 37 -11.18 9.23 -2.00
C TYR A 37 -11.87 9.91 -3.20
N LEU A 38 -11.10 10.17 -4.25
CA LEU A 38 -11.61 10.77 -5.49
C LEU A 38 -12.29 9.73 -6.39
N PHE A 39 -13.52 9.32 -6.06
CA PHE A 39 -14.26 8.29 -6.79
C PHE A 39 -14.43 8.64 -8.29
N ALA A 40 -14.60 9.93 -8.64
CA ALA A 40 -14.68 10.38 -10.04
C ALA A 40 -13.39 10.09 -10.82
N ALA A 41 -12.23 10.13 -10.16
CA ALA A 41 -10.96 9.76 -10.77
C ALA A 41 -10.95 8.31 -11.23
N TRP A 42 -11.56 7.41 -10.46
CA TRP A 42 -11.62 5.98 -10.80
C TRP A 42 -12.59 5.70 -11.95
N MET A 43 -13.76 6.34 -11.96
CA MET A 43 -14.68 6.30 -13.10
C MET A 43 -14.01 6.82 -14.38
N LEU A 44 -13.30 7.95 -14.32
CA LEU A 44 -12.57 8.50 -15.46
C LEU A 44 -11.40 7.61 -15.92
N ARG A 45 -10.68 6.96 -14.99
CA ARG A 45 -9.65 5.97 -15.35
C ARG A 45 -10.24 4.79 -16.11
N PHE A 46 -11.39 4.29 -15.69
CA PHE A 46 -12.09 3.22 -16.41
C PHE A 46 -12.47 3.67 -17.83
N LEU A 47 -13.04 4.87 -17.98
CA LEU A 47 -13.39 5.41 -19.29
C LEU A 47 -12.18 5.62 -20.20
N ALA A 48 -11.05 6.11 -19.67
CA ALA A 48 -9.81 6.26 -20.42
C ALA A 48 -9.32 4.91 -20.95
N ALA A 49 -9.26 3.89 -20.08
CA ALA A 49 -8.80 2.55 -20.45
C ALA A 49 -9.75 1.86 -21.46
N ALA A 50 -11.06 2.00 -21.28
CA ALA A 50 -12.05 1.46 -22.20
C ALA A 50 -12.04 2.18 -23.56
N GLY A 51 -11.74 3.48 -23.59
CA GLY A 51 -11.61 4.28 -24.81
C GLY A 51 -10.34 3.96 -25.62
N GLU A 52 -9.21 3.70 -24.94
CA GLU A 52 -7.98 3.26 -25.58
C GLU A 52 -8.13 1.88 -26.24
N ARG A 53 -8.93 1.00 -25.64
CA ARG A 53 -9.16 -0.38 -26.09
C ARG A 53 -10.65 -0.74 -26.07
N PRO A 54 -11.43 -0.27 -27.08
CA PRO A 54 -12.85 -0.54 -27.15
C PRO A 54 -13.09 -2.02 -27.47
N ALA A 55 -13.78 -2.69 -26.57
CA ALA A 55 -14.18 -4.08 -26.66
C ALA A 55 -15.51 -4.27 -25.89
N PRO A 56 -16.63 -3.76 -26.43
CA PRO A 56 -17.90 -3.62 -25.70
C PRO A 56 -18.43 -4.95 -25.15
N ASP A 57 -18.22 -6.04 -25.88
CA ASP A 57 -18.64 -7.40 -25.49
C ASP A 57 -17.60 -8.13 -24.63
N ALA A 58 -16.41 -7.55 -24.40
CA ALA A 58 -15.41 -8.20 -23.56
C ALA A 58 -15.85 -8.20 -22.09
N PRO A 59 -15.63 -9.32 -21.36
CA PRO A 59 -15.85 -9.35 -19.93
C PRO A 59 -14.90 -8.38 -19.22
N VAL A 60 -15.40 -7.68 -18.21
CA VAL A 60 -14.58 -6.76 -17.42
C VAL A 60 -14.05 -7.47 -16.17
N ASN A 61 -12.80 -7.21 -15.81
CA ASN A 61 -12.28 -7.79 -14.57
C ASN A 61 -12.89 -7.04 -13.38
N PRO A 62 -13.49 -7.72 -12.38
CA PRO A 62 -14.05 -7.06 -11.19
C PRO A 62 -13.07 -6.07 -10.53
N ARG A 63 -11.76 -6.36 -10.53
CA ARG A 63 -10.72 -5.46 -9.99
C ARG A 63 -10.65 -4.09 -10.66
N GLN A 64 -11.04 -4.00 -11.93
CA GLN A 64 -10.99 -2.75 -12.68
C GLN A 64 -12.11 -1.80 -12.27
N ILE A 65 -13.20 -2.32 -11.72
CA ILE A 65 -14.39 -1.55 -11.36
C ILE A 65 -14.64 -1.50 -9.85
N GLU A 66 -14.01 -2.38 -9.06
CA GLU A 66 -14.14 -2.50 -7.59
C GLU A 66 -14.07 -1.17 -6.83
N GLU A 67 -13.23 -0.25 -7.29
CA GLU A 67 -12.98 1.06 -6.67
C GLU A 67 -14.19 2.02 -6.80
N PHE A 68 -15.03 1.87 -7.83
CA PHE A 68 -16.17 2.76 -8.08
C PHE A 68 -17.51 2.05 -8.31
N ALA A 69 -17.57 0.72 -8.25
CA ALA A 69 -18.78 -0.06 -8.53
C ALA A 69 -19.97 0.33 -7.64
N GLU A 70 -19.74 0.56 -6.35
CA GLU A 70 -20.82 0.96 -5.43
C GLU A 70 -21.30 2.38 -5.68
N ALA A 71 -20.37 3.30 -5.99
CA ALA A 71 -20.72 4.66 -6.38
C ALA A 71 -21.48 4.64 -7.72
N LEU A 72 -21.10 3.75 -8.64
CA LEU A 72 -21.83 3.55 -9.90
C LEU A 72 -23.25 3.03 -9.64
N ALA A 73 -23.42 2.06 -8.74
CA ALA A 73 -24.73 1.51 -8.37
C ALA A 73 -25.63 2.53 -7.65
N GLU A 74 -25.05 3.43 -6.85
CA GLU A 74 -25.78 4.52 -6.20
C GLU A 74 -26.14 5.63 -7.19
N VAL A 75 -25.17 6.06 -8.00
CA VAL A 75 -25.26 7.28 -8.82
C VAL A 75 -25.88 7.01 -10.18
N SER A 76 -25.85 5.82 -10.75
CA SER A 76 -26.51 5.51 -12.02
C SER A 76 -27.69 4.55 -11.81
N PRO A 77 -28.90 4.86 -12.30
CA PRO A 77 -30.03 3.91 -12.24
C PRO A 77 -29.74 2.63 -13.01
N HIS A 78 -28.87 2.70 -14.03
CA HIS A 78 -28.42 1.56 -14.83
C HIS A 78 -27.20 0.85 -14.24
N GLY A 79 -26.58 1.43 -13.21
CA GLY A 79 -25.38 0.91 -12.57
C GLY A 79 -25.50 -0.55 -12.14
N PRO A 80 -26.53 -0.96 -11.37
CA PRO A 80 -26.70 -2.35 -10.94
C PRO A 80 -26.80 -3.34 -12.12
N ALA A 81 -27.55 -2.98 -13.17
CA ALA A 81 -27.70 -3.82 -14.35
C ALA A 81 -26.40 -3.92 -15.15
N ALA A 82 -25.68 -2.80 -15.32
CA ALA A 82 -24.38 -2.76 -16.00
C ALA A 82 -23.32 -3.60 -15.26
N LEU A 83 -23.28 -3.52 -13.93
CA LEU A 83 -22.41 -4.34 -13.08
C LEU A 83 -22.74 -5.83 -13.19
N ALA A 84 -24.03 -6.19 -13.26
CA ALA A 84 -24.47 -7.57 -13.43
C ALA A 84 -24.16 -8.13 -14.83
N ALA A 85 -24.17 -7.28 -15.86
CA ALA A 85 -23.84 -7.68 -17.22
C ALA A 85 -22.37 -8.09 -17.37
N ASP A 86 -21.48 -7.53 -16.54
CA ASP A 86 -20.03 -7.79 -16.56
C ASP A 86 -19.39 -7.57 -17.94
N ARG A 87 -19.96 -6.65 -18.74
CA ARG A 87 -19.49 -6.30 -20.10
C ARG A 87 -19.03 -4.85 -20.15
N GLN A 88 -18.01 -4.59 -20.95
CA GLN A 88 -17.39 -3.26 -21.04
C GLN A 88 -18.38 -2.19 -21.52
N GLY A 89 -19.19 -2.47 -22.55
CA GLY A 89 -20.14 -1.51 -23.13
C GLY A 89 -21.15 -0.97 -22.11
N PRO A 90 -21.97 -1.83 -21.49
CA PRO A 90 -22.92 -1.40 -20.45
C PRO A 90 -22.27 -0.64 -19.29
N LEU A 91 -21.06 -1.05 -18.88
CA LEU A 91 -20.31 -0.35 -17.83
C LEU A 91 -19.83 1.03 -18.26
N VAL A 92 -19.40 1.19 -19.52
CA VAL A 92 -19.04 2.50 -20.08
C VAL A 92 -20.26 3.43 -20.08
N ASP A 93 -21.41 2.93 -20.52
CA ASP A 93 -22.65 3.72 -20.58
C ASP A 93 -23.11 4.14 -19.19
N ALA A 94 -23.18 3.22 -18.23
CA ALA A 94 -23.53 3.53 -16.84
C ALA A 94 -22.52 4.50 -16.20
N THR A 95 -21.22 4.37 -16.52
CA THR A 95 -20.18 5.26 -15.96
C THR A 95 -20.32 6.68 -16.51
N ARG A 96 -20.65 6.83 -17.80
CA ARG A 96 -20.95 8.13 -18.40
C ARG A 96 -22.21 8.76 -17.81
N ASP A 97 -23.26 7.98 -17.62
CA ASP A 97 -24.48 8.41 -16.94
C ASP A 97 -24.20 8.90 -15.52
N ALA A 98 -23.43 8.12 -14.74
CA ALA A 98 -23.06 8.53 -13.38
C ALA A 98 -22.30 9.87 -13.36
N LEU A 99 -21.27 10.02 -14.20
CA LEU A 99 -20.52 11.28 -14.30
C LEU A 99 -21.37 12.46 -14.77
N ALA A 100 -22.37 12.21 -15.62
CA ALA A 100 -23.33 13.23 -16.05
C ALA A 100 -24.28 13.64 -14.90
N ARG A 101 -24.82 12.68 -14.15
CA ARG A 101 -25.66 12.95 -12.96
C ARG A 101 -24.90 13.69 -11.87
N MET A 102 -23.60 13.50 -11.78
CA MET A 102 -22.70 14.27 -10.93
C MET A 102 -22.45 15.72 -11.38
N GLY A 103 -22.87 16.08 -12.59
CA GLY A 103 -22.54 17.36 -13.22
C GLY A 103 -21.03 17.58 -13.25
N CYS A 104 -20.59 18.79 -12.92
CA CYS A 104 -19.17 19.15 -12.83
C CYS A 104 -18.55 18.88 -11.44
N ASN A 105 -19.26 18.21 -10.52
CA ASN A 105 -18.71 17.95 -9.19
C ASN A 105 -17.64 16.85 -9.27
N ARG A 106 -16.38 17.23 -9.07
CA ARG A 106 -15.21 16.33 -9.01
C ARG A 106 -14.53 16.34 -7.63
N SER A 107 -15.23 16.82 -6.60
CA SER A 107 -14.69 16.89 -5.24
C SER A 107 -14.73 15.53 -4.54
N ALA A 108 -13.98 15.40 -3.44
CA ALA A 108 -14.04 14.23 -2.55
C ALA A 108 -15.39 14.09 -1.81
N PHE A 109 -16.20 15.14 -1.78
CA PHE A 109 -17.52 15.18 -1.13
C PHE A 109 -18.62 15.32 -2.19
N ALA A 110 -18.59 14.44 -3.18
CA ALA A 110 -19.43 14.66 -4.32
C ALA A 110 -20.92 14.54 -4.05
N THR A 111 -21.64 15.27 -4.89
CA THR A 111 -23.08 15.26 -5.00
C THR A 111 -23.48 14.84 -6.40
N TYR A 112 -24.69 14.32 -6.53
CA TYR A 112 -25.29 13.98 -7.81
C TYR A 112 -26.77 14.35 -7.84
N HIS A 113 -27.28 14.59 -9.04
CA HIS A 113 -28.69 14.88 -9.29
C HIS A 113 -29.51 13.61 -9.34
N ASP A 114 -30.56 13.57 -8.53
CA ASP A 114 -31.62 12.57 -8.51
C ASP A 114 -32.94 13.24 -8.85
N GLY A 115 -33.24 13.28 -10.16
CA GLY A 115 -34.24 14.19 -10.71
C GLY A 115 -33.88 15.64 -10.39
N HIS A 116 -34.74 16.33 -9.67
CA HIS A 116 -34.54 17.73 -9.24
C HIS A 116 -33.86 17.86 -7.87
N VAL A 117 -33.52 16.74 -7.22
CA VAL A 117 -32.90 16.73 -5.88
C VAL A 117 -31.39 16.55 -6.00
N LEU A 118 -30.62 17.42 -5.35
CA LEU A 118 -29.18 17.23 -5.21
C LEU A 118 -28.90 16.36 -3.98
N ARG A 119 -28.36 15.15 -4.19
CA ARG A 119 -28.00 14.23 -3.12
C ARG A 119 -26.50 14.21 -2.90
N ARG A 120 -26.08 14.08 -1.64
CA ARG A 120 -24.69 13.76 -1.30
C ARG A 120 -24.45 12.28 -1.52
N LEU A 121 -23.35 11.93 -2.19
CA LEU A 121 -22.92 10.55 -2.34
C LEU A 121 -22.74 9.93 -0.96
N SER A 122 -23.53 8.91 -0.66
CA SER A 122 -23.59 8.29 0.66
C SER A 122 -22.54 7.20 0.83
N THR A 123 -22.22 6.49 -0.25
CA THR A 123 -21.27 5.40 -0.24
C THR A 123 -19.83 5.87 0.04
N ARG A 124 -19.19 5.25 1.04
CA ARG A 124 -17.74 5.25 1.20
C ARG A 124 -17.21 3.96 0.56
N THR A 125 -16.75 4.06 -0.68
CA THR A 125 -16.63 2.90 -1.56
C THR A 125 -15.23 2.32 -1.62
N GLY A 126 -15.20 1.06 -2.03
CA GLY A 126 -14.01 0.42 -2.57
C GLY A 126 -13.37 -0.53 -1.58
N VAL A 127 -13.08 -1.73 -2.09
CA VAL A 127 -12.38 -2.78 -1.37
C VAL A 127 -11.07 -2.28 -0.74
N ARG A 128 -10.38 -1.34 -1.39
CA ARG A 128 -9.16 -0.73 -0.87
C ARG A 128 -9.41 0.15 0.34
N HIS A 129 -10.42 1.01 0.28
CA HIS A 129 -10.77 1.85 1.42
C HIS A 129 -11.17 0.98 2.61
N ALA A 130 -12.08 0.02 2.39
CA ALA A 130 -12.57 -0.87 3.44
C ALA A 130 -11.45 -1.74 4.03
N SER A 131 -10.60 -2.36 3.21
CA SER A 131 -9.49 -3.20 3.70
C SER A 131 -8.47 -2.38 4.49
N ARG A 132 -8.11 -1.18 4.00
CA ARG A 132 -7.16 -0.29 4.71
C ARG A 132 -7.75 0.24 6.01
N GLN A 133 -9.02 0.65 6.01
CA GLN A 133 -9.70 1.12 7.21
C GLN A 133 -9.79 0.00 8.26
N ALA A 134 -10.14 -1.21 7.82
CA ALA A 134 -10.19 -2.38 8.69
C ALA A 134 -8.81 -2.67 9.31
N LEU A 135 -7.73 -2.64 8.51
CA LEU A 135 -6.37 -2.79 9.02
C LEU A 135 -6.00 -1.67 10.00
N GLN A 136 -6.32 -0.40 9.69
CA GLN A 136 -6.01 0.75 10.54
C GLN A 136 -6.81 0.79 11.84
N THR A 137 -7.94 0.08 11.91
CA THR A 137 -8.77 -0.02 13.12
C THR A 137 -8.01 -0.61 14.30
N ILE A 138 -6.95 -1.39 14.03
CA ILE A 138 -6.01 -1.90 15.04
C ILE A 138 -5.36 -0.81 15.91
N ARG A 139 -5.35 0.45 15.44
CA ARG A 139 -4.78 1.59 16.17
C ARG A 139 -5.65 2.06 17.32
N SER A 140 -6.94 1.76 17.29
CA SER A 140 -7.94 2.31 18.22
C SER A 140 -8.95 1.30 18.73
N ALA A 141 -8.88 0.04 18.29
CA ALA A 141 -9.75 -1.04 18.71
C ALA A 141 -8.99 -2.36 18.85
N ASP A 142 -9.62 -3.29 19.55
CA ASP A 142 -9.12 -4.65 19.75
C ASP A 142 -8.85 -5.37 18.40
N PRO A 143 -7.79 -6.20 18.30
CA PRO A 143 -7.49 -6.94 17.07
C PRO A 143 -8.63 -7.77 16.50
N ALA A 144 -9.50 -8.34 17.34
CA ALA A 144 -10.67 -9.09 16.90
C ALA A 144 -11.63 -8.21 16.09
N ARG A 145 -11.75 -6.92 16.43
CA ARG A 145 -12.59 -5.97 15.68
C ARG A 145 -12.03 -5.71 14.29
N ALA A 146 -10.71 -5.54 14.17
CA ALA A 146 -10.04 -5.33 12.89
C ALA A 146 -10.14 -6.58 11.99
N LEU A 147 -9.97 -7.78 12.55
CA LEU A 147 -10.18 -9.05 11.85
C LEU A 147 -11.63 -9.20 11.36
N ALA A 148 -12.62 -8.94 12.22
CA ALA A 148 -14.03 -9.02 11.84
C ALA A 148 -14.40 -8.05 10.70
N LEU A 149 -13.79 -6.86 10.66
CA LEU A 149 -13.97 -5.93 9.54
C LEU A 149 -13.34 -6.45 8.24
N LEU A 150 -12.19 -7.13 8.32
CA LEU A 150 -11.56 -7.78 7.18
C LEU A 150 -12.34 -9.00 6.71
N ASP A 151 -12.96 -9.76 7.62
CA ASP A 151 -13.86 -10.86 7.28
C ASP A 151 -15.10 -10.34 6.54
N ALA A 152 -15.72 -9.27 7.04
CA ALA A 152 -16.82 -8.61 6.35
C ALA A 152 -16.42 -8.08 4.97
N ALA A 153 -15.19 -7.55 4.83
CA ALA A 153 -14.66 -7.14 3.54
C ALA A 153 -14.41 -8.33 2.59
N CYS A 154 -13.89 -9.47 3.09
CA CYS A 154 -13.74 -10.68 2.29
C CYS A 154 -15.12 -11.19 1.79
N ALA A 155 -16.14 -11.19 2.66
CA ALA A 155 -17.49 -11.61 2.30
C ALA A 155 -18.15 -10.69 1.28
N ARG A 156 -17.91 -9.37 1.40
CA ARG A 156 -18.44 -8.36 0.48
C ARG A 156 -17.74 -8.35 -0.88
N TRP A 157 -16.43 -8.63 -0.93
CA TRP A 157 -15.63 -8.65 -2.16
C TRP A 157 -14.88 -9.99 -2.34
N PRO A 158 -15.59 -11.11 -2.56
CA PRO A 158 -14.99 -12.44 -2.62
C PRO A 158 -14.04 -12.66 -3.81
N ARG A 159 -14.11 -11.80 -4.83
CA ARG A 159 -13.22 -11.83 -6.02
C ARG A 159 -12.00 -10.91 -5.90
N SER A 160 -11.86 -10.19 -4.79
CA SER A 160 -10.74 -9.29 -4.57
C SER A 160 -9.68 -9.96 -3.69
N SER A 161 -8.42 -9.86 -4.11
CA SER A 161 -7.29 -10.36 -3.33
C SER A 161 -6.91 -9.46 -2.16
N LEU A 162 -7.40 -8.22 -2.15
CA LEU A 162 -6.92 -7.19 -1.24
C LEU A 162 -7.36 -7.39 0.22
N PRO A 163 -8.64 -7.72 0.52
CA PRO A 163 -9.06 -8.00 1.90
C PRO A 163 -8.33 -9.20 2.49
N LEU A 164 -8.13 -10.25 1.70
CA LEU A 164 -7.37 -11.44 2.08
C LEU A 164 -5.91 -11.09 2.37
N ALA A 165 -5.25 -10.32 1.51
CA ALA A 165 -3.88 -9.89 1.75
C ALA A 165 -3.74 -9.04 3.04
N HIS A 166 -4.69 -8.14 3.31
CA HIS A 166 -4.71 -7.34 4.54
C HIS A 166 -5.05 -8.18 5.79
N ARG A 167 -5.93 -9.20 5.67
CA ARG A 167 -6.22 -10.14 6.75
C ARG A 167 -5.03 -11.02 7.06
N GLY A 168 -4.33 -11.49 6.03
CA GLY A 168 -3.07 -12.20 6.18
C GLY A 168 -2.01 -11.34 6.86
N GLU A 169 -1.83 -10.09 6.43
CA GLU A 169 -0.92 -9.12 7.06
C GLU A 169 -1.26 -8.92 8.56
N LEU A 170 -2.53 -8.73 8.90
CA LEU A 170 -2.96 -8.58 10.28
C LEU A 170 -2.72 -9.85 11.11
N ARG A 171 -3.03 -11.03 10.56
CA ARG A 171 -2.77 -12.32 11.21
C ARG A 171 -1.28 -12.50 11.54
N MET A 172 -0.39 -12.10 10.63
CA MET A 172 1.07 -12.11 10.90
C MET A 172 1.44 -11.21 12.08
N TRP A 173 0.89 -10.00 12.16
CA TRP A 173 1.17 -9.09 13.28
C TRP A 173 0.72 -9.68 14.61
N LEU A 174 -0.36 -10.47 14.59
CA LEU A 174 -0.91 -11.16 15.75
C LEU A 174 -0.23 -12.52 16.03
N GLY A 175 0.68 -12.98 15.16
CA GLY A 175 1.41 -14.23 15.29
C GLY A 175 0.69 -15.48 14.77
N ASP A 176 -0.44 -15.32 14.09
CA ASP A 176 -1.12 -16.41 13.37
C ASP A 176 -0.48 -16.60 11.98
N ASP A 177 0.74 -17.15 11.97
CA ASP A 177 1.53 -17.33 10.76
C ASP A 177 0.89 -18.36 9.80
N ALA A 178 0.15 -19.35 10.33
CA ALA A 178 -0.56 -20.35 9.54
C ALA A 178 -1.79 -19.78 8.84
N GLY A 179 -2.66 -19.07 9.57
CA GLY A 179 -3.81 -18.38 9.00
C GLY A 179 -3.40 -17.24 8.07
N ALA A 180 -2.27 -16.58 8.34
CA ALA A 180 -1.69 -15.60 7.42
C ALA A 180 -1.27 -16.22 6.09
N ARG A 181 -0.50 -17.33 6.12
CA ARG A 181 -0.08 -18.05 4.92
C ARG A 181 -1.27 -18.42 4.04
N ALA A 182 -2.30 -19.03 4.64
CA ALA A 182 -3.50 -19.43 3.92
C ALA A 182 -4.20 -18.25 3.21
N ASP A 183 -4.33 -17.11 3.89
CA ASP A 183 -4.93 -15.91 3.30
C ASP A 183 -4.10 -15.32 2.16
N LEU A 184 -2.78 -15.27 2.31
CA LEU A 184 -1.88 -14.70 1.31
C LEU A 184 -1.82 -15.59 0.07
N GLU A 185 -1.80 -16.92 0.24
CA GLU A 185 -1.88 -17.89 -0.86
C GLU A 185 -3.22 -17.79 -1.59
N ALA A 186 -4.34 -17.68 -0.85
CA ALA A 186 -5.66 -17.44 -1.44
C ALA A 186 -5.73 -16.10 -2.20
N ALA A 187 -5.10 -15.05 -1.67
CA ALA A 187 -5.00 -13.75 -2.35
C ALA A 187 -4.24 -13.87 -3.69
N ILE A 188 -3.14 -14.64 -3.75
CA ILE A 188 -2.39 -14.89 -4.98
C ILE A 188 -3.19 -15.72 -5.97
N ALA A 189 -3.90 -16.74 -5.51
CA ALA A 189 -4.77 -17.58 -6.35
C ALA A 189 -5.85 -16.74 -7.04
N ILE A 190 -6.42 -15.77 -6.32
CA ILE A 190 -7.34 -14.78 -6.89
C ILE A 190 -6.57 -13.85 -7.84
N ASN A 191 -5.48 -13.24 -7.38
CA ASN A 191 -4.69 -12.25 -8.12
C ASN A 191 -3.19 -12.56 -8.11
N PRO A 192 -2.63 -13.14 -9.19
CA PRO A 192 -1.19 -13.40 -9.25
C PRO A 192 -0.32 -12.13 -9.20
N ARG A 193 -0.89 -10.94 -9.44
CA ARG A 193 -0.19 -9.64 -9.37
C ARG A 193 -0.38 -8.91 -8.04
N THR A 194 -0.96 -9.55 -7.02
CA THR A 194 -1.18 -8.90 -5.72
C THR A 194 0.12 -8.79 -4.93
N ARG A 195 0.75 -7.63 -5.03
CA ARG A 195 2.04 -7.31 -4.40
C ARG A 195 2.10 -7.64 -2.91
N TRP A 196 1.06 -7.31 -2.14
CA TRP A 196 1.05 -7.45 -0.69
C TRP A 196 1.12 -8.91 -0.23
N ALA A 197 0.62 -9.86 -1.03
CA ALA A 197 0.69 -11.27 -0.65
C ALA A 197 2.10 -11.85 -0.77
N TYR A 198 2.83 -11.54 -1.84
CA TYR A 198 4.24 -11.95 -1.97
C TYR A 198 5.11 -11.34 -0.89
N VAL A 199 4.85 -10.08 -0.54
CA VAL A 199 5.50 -9.40 0.57
C VAL A 199 5.28 -10.16 1.89
N GLY A 200 4.03 -10.51 2.22
CA GLY A 200 3.72 -11.26 3.43
C GLY A 200 4.35 -12.66 3.44
N LEU A 201 4.29 -13.40 2.33
CA LEU A 201 4.86 -14.74 2.23
C LEU A 201 6.40 -14.73 2.30
N THR A 202 7.05 -13.71 1.73
CA THR A 202 8.51 -13.51 1.85
C THR A 202 8.88 -13.40 3.33
N LEU A 203 8.16 -12.55 4.06
CA LEU A 203 8.39 -12.34 5.49
C LEU A 203 8.06 -13.57 6.35
N LEU A 204 7.01 -14.32 6.02
CA LEU A 204 6.72 -15.59 6.69
C LEU A 204 7.86 -16.59 6.50
N ALA A 205 8.39 -16.72 5.28
CA ALA A 205 9.54 -17.60 5.01
C ALA A 205 10.80 -17.18 5.79
N GLN A 206 11.06 -15.86 5.89
CA GLN A 206 12.15 -15.33 6.73
C GLN A 206 11.96 -15.71 8.21
N ARG A 207 10.74 -15.56 8.75
CA ARG A 207 10.43 -15.88 10.16
C ARG A 207 10.55 -17.37 10.46
N THR A 208 10.24 -18.24 9.50
CA THR A 208 10.38 -19.69 9.66
C THR A 208 11.81 -20.20 9.42
N GLY A 209 12.79 -19.31 9.22
CA GLY A 209 14.18 -19.69 9.01
C GLY A 209 14.50 -20.21 7.61
N ASP A 210 13.69 -19.87 6.60
CA ASP A 210 13.89 -20.24 5.20
C ASP A 210 14.20 -19.00 4.33
N PRO A 211 15.42 -18.42 4.44
CA PRO A 211 15.77 -17.24 3.67
C PRO A 211 15.90 -17.53 2.17
N ALA A 212 16.24 -18.76 1.77
CA ALA A 212 16.29 -19.16 0.37
C ALA A 212 14.88 -19.19 -0.26
N GLY A 213 13.90 -19.79 0.43
CA GLY A 213 12.50 -19.75 0.04
C GLY A 213 11.93 -18.33 0.04
N ALA A 214 12.32 -17.49 0.99
CA ALA A 214 11.94 -16.07 1.00
C ALA A 214 12.41 -15.34 -0.27
N LEU A 215 13.67 -15.56 -0.69
CA LEU A 215 14.19 -15.00 -1.95
C LEU A 215 13.44 -15.53 -3.17
N ALA A 216 13.10 -16.82 -3.19
CA ALA A 216 12.32 -17.41 -4.27
C ALA A 216 10.91 -16.81 -4.39
N VAL A 217 10.20 -16.64 -3.25
CA VAL A 217 8.88 -15.99 -3.19
C VAL A 217 8.97 -14.53 -3.65
N SER A 218 9.99 -13.80 -3.18
CA SER A 218 10.20 -12.41 -3.60
C SER A 218 10.46 -12.31 -5.11
N ALA A 219 11.30 -13.18 -5.67
CA ALA A 219 11.59 -13.22 -7.10
C ALA A 219 10.34 -13.53 -7.93
N ALA A 220 9.53 -14.51 -7.50
CA ALA A 220 8.24 -14.82 -8.13
C ALA A 220 7.31 -13.59 -8.13
N GLY A 221 7.19 -12.90 -7.00
CA GLY A 221 6.40 -11.67 -6.89
C GLY A 221 6.86 -10.57 -7.85
N ILE A 222 8.17 -10.32 -7.91
CA ILE A 222 8.79 -9.33 -8.83
C ILE A 222 8.45 -9.66 -10.28
N ALA A 223 8.56 -10.93 -10.68
CA ALA A 223 8.22 -11.38 -12.04
C ALA A 223 6.74 -11.13 -12.38
N GLN A 224 5.83 -11.33 -11.43
CA GLN A 224 4.40 -11.12 -11.65
C GLN A 224 3.99 -9.64 -11.70
N MET A 225 4.70 -8.75 -11.00
CA MET A 225 4.39 -7.31 -10.92
C MET A 225 4.73 -6.50 -12.19
N ARG A 226 5.40 -7.12 -13.20
CA ARG A 226 5.68 -6.54 -14.53
C ARG A 226 6.17 -5.08 -14.50
N GLY A 227 7.08 -4.76 -13.58
CA GLY A 227 7.74 -3.45 -13.47
C GLY A 227 7.07 -2.43 -12.53
N THR A 228 5.92 -2.73 -11.93
CA THR A 228 5.29 -1.88 -10.88
C THR A 228 5.74 -2.29 -9.46
N VAL A 229 7.06 -2.50 -9.30
CA VAL A 229 7.64 -3.00 -8.04
C VAL A 229 7.75 -1.88 -7.04
N GLY A 230 6.80 -1.78 -6.11
CA GLY A 230 6.87 -0.72 -5.11
C GLY A 230 7.94 -0.99 -4.02
N PRO A 231 8.40 0.05 -3.31
CA PRO A 231 9.60 -0.01 -2.44
C PRO A 231 9.58 -1.04 -1.30
N ALA A 232 8.40 -1.39 -0.77
CA ALA A 232 8.28 -2.41 0.27
C ALA A 232 8.86 -3.77 -0.15
N VAL A 233 8.77 -4.13 -1.44
CA VAL A 233 9.26 -5.44 -1.93
C VAL A 233 10.77 -5.57 -1.70
N TYR A 234 11.51 -4.49 -1.93
CA TYR A 234 12.95 -4.44 -1.68
C TYR A 234 13.26 -4.54 -0.19
N ALA A 235 12.54 -3.80 0.67
CA ALA A 235 12.72 -3.91 2.12
C ALA A 235 12.54 -5.36 2.63
N HIS A 236 11.51 -6.06 2.18
CA HIS A 236 11.28 -7.45 2.60
C HIS A 236 12.29 -8.44 2.02
N ARG A 237 12.78 -8.21 0.80
CA ARG A 237 13.86 -9.02 0.20
C ARG A 237 15.18 -8.84 0.94
N ALA A 238 15.46 -7.64 1.43
CA ALA A 238 16.72 -7.31 2.07
C ALA A 238 17.03 -8.17 3.30
N GLY A 239 16.05 -8.40 4.19
CA GLY A 239 16.27 -9.28 5.33
C GLY A 239 16.65 -10.72 4.93
N ALA A 240 16.13 -11.22 3.79
CA ALA A 240 16.46 -12.55 3.29
C ALA A 240 17.87 -12.58 2.70
N ARG A 241 18.25 -11.52 1.95
CA ARG A 241 19.62 -11.32 1.45
C ARG A 241 20.64 -11.27 2.58
N ALA A 242 20.37 -10.48 3.61
CA ALA A 242 21.21 -10.37 4.79
C ALA A 242 21.38 -11.73 5.48
N ALA A 243 20.29 -12.49 5.66
CA ALA A 243 20.35 -13.83 6.24
C ALA A 243 21.13 -14.85 5.38
N THR A 244 21.22 -14.65 4.06
CA THR A 244 22.08 -15.45 3.16
C THR A 244 23.50 -14.92 3.00
N GLY A 245 23.88 -13.86 3.73
CA GLY A 245 25.22 -13.24 3.66
C GLY A 245 25.41 -12.19 2.55
N ASP A 246 24.39 -11.90 1.74
CA ASP A 246 24.40 -10.81 0.76
C ASP A 246 24.08 -9.48 1.45
N LEU A 247 25.00 -9.02 2.31
CA LEU A 247 24.86 -7.75 3.04
C LEU A 247 24.86 -6.55 2.10
N ALA A 248 25.68 -6.56 1.05
CA ALA A 248 25.73 -5.48 0.07
C ALA A 248 24.39 -5.32 -0.68
N GLY A 249 23.79 -6.43 -1.13
CA GLY A 249 22.49 -6.42 -1.77
C GLY A 249 21.34 -6.09 -0.81
N ALA A 250 21.47 -6.42 0.48
CA ALA A 250 20.51 -6.02 1.51
C ALA A 250 20.55 -4.50 1.78
N LEU A 251 21.75 -3.93 1.93
CA LEU A 251 21.94 -2.49 2.11
C LEU A 251 21.35 -1.70 0.94
N ALA A 252 21.68 -2.08 -0.31
CA ALA A 252 21.17 -1.40 -1.49
C ALA A 252 19.62 -1.39 -1.55
N ASP A 253 18.98 -2.50 -1.18
CA ASP A 253 17.52 -2.62 -1.15
C ASP A 253 16.89 -1.76 -0.04
N LEU A 254 17.49 -1.75 1.15
CA LEU A 254 17.00 -0.99 2.30
C LEU A 254 17.20 0.51 2.13
N GLU A 255 18.36 0.93 1.61
CA GLU A 255 18.65 2.32 1.28
C GLU A 255 17.64 2.86 0.26
N HIS A 256 17.36 2.09 -0.80
CA HIS A 256 16.33 2.47 -1.75
C HIS A 256 14.94 2.57 -1.10
N ALA A 257 14.60 1.65 -0.20
CA ALA A 257 13.33 1.65 0.51
C ALA A 257 13.15 2.87 1.43
N VAL A 258 14.18 3.25 2.20
CA VAL A 258 14.12 4.38 3.13
C VAL A 258 14.20 5.73 2.42
N VAL A 259 14.92 5.82 1.29
CA VAL A 259 14.92 7.05 0.44
C VAL A 259 13.54 7.26 -0.16
N SER A 260 12.92 6.18 -0.65
CA SER A 260 11.61 6.25 -1.30
C SER A 260 10.48 6.48 -0.30
N HIS A 261 10.57 5.92 0.91
CA HIS A 261 9.57 6.07 1.97
C HIS A 261 10.24 6.21 3.35
N PRO A 262 10.67 7.42 3.74
CA PRO A 262 11.40 7.64 5.00
C PRO A 262 10.62 7.25 6.26
N ALA A 263 9.28 7.20 6.19
CA ALA A 263 8.40 6.78 7.27
C ALA A 263 8.33 5.26 7.48
N ARG A 264 9.05 4.44 6.70
CA ARG A 264 9.10 2.98 6.88
C ARG A 264 10.01 2.60 8.04
N ILE A 265 9.49 2.69 9.26
CA ILE A 265 10.20 2.35 10.50
C ILE A 265 10.84 0.96 10.43
N GLY A 266 10.12 -0.05 9.93
CA GLY A 266 10.67 -1.40 9.79
C GLY A 266 11.88 -1.51 8.86
N ALA A 267 11.93 -0.70 7.79
CA ALA A 267 13.09 -0.67 6.89
C ALA A 267 14.30 0.01 7.55
N TRP A 268 14.07 1.05 8.35
CA TRP A 268 15.15 1.68 9.14
C TRP A 268 15.72 0.76 10.21
N VAL A 269 14.89 -0.06 10.87
CA VAL A 269 15.37 -1.07 11.84
C VAL A 269 16.26 -2.10 11.13
N GLU A 270 15.81 -2.67 10.01
CA GLU A 270 16.60 -3.64 9.24
C GLU A 270 17.87 -3.01 8.65
N LEU A 271 17.81 -1.74 8.22
CA LEU A 271 18.97 -1.02 7.71
C LEU A 271 20.04 -0.85 8.79
N GLY A 272 19.66 -0.42 10.00
CA GLY A 272 20.60 -0.31 11.11
C GLY A 272 21.25 -1.65 11.49
N LEU A 273 20.46 -2.74 11.54
CA LEU A 273 20.98 -4.08 11.79
C LEU A 273 21.91 -4.58 10.68
N THR A 274 21.62 -4.24 9.42
CA THR A 274 22.48 -4.62 8.29
C THR A 274 23.80 -3.83 8.30
N TYR A 275 23.77 -2.54 8.66
CA TYR A 275 24.98 -1.75 8.89
C TYR A 275 25.82 -2.33 10.04
N ALA A 276 25.19 -2.73 11.16
CA ALA A 276 25.89 -3.40 12.25
C ALA A 276 26.55 -4.70 11.81
N ALA A 277 25.86 -5.53 11.01
CA ALA A 277 26.42 -6.77 10.45
C ALA A 277 27.56 -6.53 9.45
N ALA A 278 27.57 -5.37 8.79
CA ALA A 278 28.61 -4.94 7.86
C ALA A 278 29.75 -4.15 8.53
N ASP A 279 29.74 -4.02 9.87
CA ASP A 279 30.67 -3.20 10.66
C ASP A 279 30.70 -1.71 10.25
N ASP A 280 29.60 -1.21 9.67
CA ASP A 280 29.42 0.21 9.34
C ASP A 280 28.80 0.96 10.53
N GLN A 281 29.66 1.46 11.40
CA GLN A 281 29.26 2.21 12.59
C GLN A 281 28.54 3.52 12.26
N ALA A 282 28.96 4.22 11.20
CA ALA A 282 28.37 5.49 10.80
C ALA A 282 26.94 5.30 10.27
N GLY A 283 26.73 4.25 9.47
CA GLY A 283 25.42 3.83 8.99
C GLY A 283 24.49 3.43 10.14
N LEU A 284 24.99 2.64 11.09
CA LEU A 284 24.23 2.22 12.28
C LEU A 284 23.74 3.43 13.10
N VAL A 285 24.64 4.37 13.43
CA VAL A 285 24.30 5.59 14.19
C VAL A 285 23.21 6.39 13.47
N ARG A 286 23.35 6.60 12.16
CA ARG A 286 22.35 7.32 11.35
C ARG A 286 20.98 6.66 11.39
N ALA A 287 20.92 5.34 11.24
CA ALA A 287 19.66 4.60 11.29
C ALA A 287 19.03 4.65 12.69
N PHE A 288 19.86 4.54 13.73
CA PHE A 288 19.43 4.61 15.13
C PHE A 288 18.85 5.99 15.47
N ASP A 289 19.53 7.07 15.08
CA ASP A 289 19.08 8.44 15.29
C ASP A 289 17.76 8.73 14.57
N HIS A 290 17.60 8.24 13.34
CA HIS A 290 16.33 8.35 12.62
C HIS A 290 15.19 7.68 13.40
N LEU A 291 15.43 6.50 13.98
CA LEU A 291 14.43 5.78 14.77
C LEU A 291 14.14 6.46 16.11
N ARG A 292 15.13 7.05 16.78
CA ARG A 292 14.89 7.86 18.00
C ARG A 292 13.99 9.05 17.70
N ALA A 293 14.17 9.70 16.55
CA ALA A 293 13.36 10.85 16.14
C ALA A 293 11.94 10.48 15.70
N HIS A 294 11.77 9.37 14.97
CA HIS A 294 10.50 9.04 14.30
C HIS A 294 9.73 7.89 14.93
N ALA A 295 10.36 7.11 15.82
CA ALA A 295 9.74 6.01 16.56
C ALA A 295 10.25 5.92 18.02
N PRO A 296 10.29 7.03 18.79
CA PRO A 296 10.87 7.06 20.13
C PRO A 296 10.26 6.03 21.07
N GLY A 297 8.95 5.79 21.00
CA GLY A 297 8.28 4.79 21.83
C GLY A 297 8.75 3.35 21.55
N LEU A 298 8.95 2.99 20.27
CA LEU A 298 9.46 1.67 19.90
C LEU A 298 10.88 1.46 20.42
N VAL A 299 11.75 2.45 20.21
CA VAL A 299 13.13 2.41 20.72
C VAL A 299 13.12 2.32 22.25
N SER A 300 12.13 2.93 22.91
CA SER A 300 12.09 3.05 24.38
C SER A 300 11.71 1.75 25.03
N ASP A 301 10.65 1.15 24.51
CA ASP A 301 10.23 -0.15 25.00
C ASP A 301 11.26 -1.23 24.65
N ALA A 302 11.90 -1.17 23.48
CA ALA A 302 12.95 -2.11 23.10
C ALA A 302 14.17 -1.99 24.03
N ALA A 303 14.65 -0.77 24.28
CA ALA A 303 15.79 -0.52 25.16
C ALA A 303 15.53 -0.95 26.61
N ALA A 304 14.33 -0.66 27.13
CA ALA A 304 13.92 -1.14 28.44
C ALA A 304 13.86 -2.68 28.50
N ALA A 305 13.37 -3.33 27.44
CA ALA A 305 13.24 -4.79 27.38
C ALA A 305 14.59 -5.53 27.37
N VAL A 306 15.65 -4.93 26.81
CA VAL A 306 17.02 -5.48 26.82
C VAL A 306 17.93 -4.85 27.88
N GLN A 307 17.40 -3.96 28.73
CA GLN A 307 18.13 -3.27 29.79
C GLN A 307 19.37 -2.51 29.28
N ARG A 308 19.27 -1.89 28.10
CA ARG A 308 20.33 -1.05 27.51
C ARG A 308 19.88 0.43 27.46
N PRO A 309 20.79 1.39 27.62
CA PRO A 309 20.44 2.81 27.58
C PRO A 309 20.25 3.30 26.14
N ALA A 310 19.11 3.92 25.84
CA ALA A 310 18.82 4.56 24.54
C ALA A 310 18.71 6.09 24.62
N TRP A 311 18.55 6.64 25.83
CA TRP A 311 18.58 8.08 26.12
C TRP A 311 19.42 8.34 27.35
N GLY A 312 19.93 9.56 27.45
CA GLY A 312 20.72 10.06 28.55
C GLY A 312 20.78 11.58 28.49
N ASP A 313 21.85 12.17 29.01
CA ASP A 313 22.07 13.62 28.92
C ASP A 313 22.28 14.11 27.46
N MET A 314 22.50 15.42 27.28
CA MET A 314 22.66 16.04 25.96
C MET A 314 23.85 15.52 25.14
N SER A 315 24.83 14.89 25.78
CA SER A 315 26.01 14.30 25.14
C SER A 315 25.92 12.78 24.97
N PHE A 316 24.90 12.16 25.56
CA PHE A 316 24.77 10.71 25.59
C PHE A 316 24.49 10.13 24.21
N THR A 317 25.38 9.25 23.78
CA THR A 317 25.24 8.40 22.60
C THR A 317 25.43 6.94 23.02
N PRO A 318 24.44 6.05 22.82
CA PRO A 318 24.62 4.61 23.09
C PRO A 318 25.77 4.05 22.25
N CYS A 319 26.52 3.08 22.79
CA CYS A 319 27.57 2.43 22.00
C CYS A 319 26.96 1.56 20.88
N SER A 320 27.76 1.20 19.88
CA SER A 320 27.28 0.40 18.73
C SER A 320 26.67 -0.94 19.14
N GLU A 321 27.20 -1.58 20.19
CA GLU A 321 26.64 -2.83 20.73
C GLU A 321 25.23 -2.61 21.30
N ASP A 322 25.03 -1.54 22.08
CA ASP A 322 23.73 -1.18 22.64
C ASP A 322 22.74 -0.86 21.51
N GLN A 323 23.16 -0.06 20.53
CA GLN A 323 22.32 0.29 19.37
C GLN A 323 21.86 -0.97 18.64
N ALA A 324 22.78 -1.86 18.26
CA ALA A 324 22.45 -3.10 17.57
C ALA A 324 21.52 -4.01 18.40
N THR A 325 21.77 -4.14 19.70
CA THR A 325 20.95 -4.94 20.63
C THR A 325 19.53 -4.39 20.72
N ILE A 326 19.39 -3.07 20.84
CA ILE A 326 18.08 -2.38 20.90
C ILE A 326 17.33 -2.56 19.58
N LEU A 327 18.01 -2.43 18.43
CA LEU A 327 17.38 -2.63 17.12
C LEU A 327 16.93 -4.08 16.90
N ALA A 328 17.69 -5.06 17.39
CA ALA A 328 17.31 -6.47 17.31
C ALA A 328 16.01 -6.74 18.10
N GLU A 329 15.89 -6.18 19.31
CA GLU A 329 14.65 -6.26 20.09
C GLU A 329 13.51 -5.50 19.40
N ALA A 330 13.76 -4.30 18.87
CA ALA A 330 12.76 -3.55 18.11
C ALA A 330 12.24 -4.34 16.90
N LEU A 331 13.11 -5.07 16.20
CA LEU A 331 12.77 -5.96 15.10
C LEU A 331 11.85 -7.11 15.54
N ALA A 332 12.10 -7.69 16.72
CA ALA A 332 11.26 -8.73 17.29
C ALA A 332 9.88 -8.19 17.71
N MET A 333 9.85 -7.02 18.36
CA MET A 333 8.62 -6.39 18.85
C MET A 333 7.64 -6.02 17.74
N VAL A 334 8.13 -5.56 16.58
CA VAL A 334 7.26 -5.24 15.43
C VAL A 334 6.65 -6.48 14.77
N ARG A 335 7.10 -7.70 15.11
CA ARG A 335 6.54 -8.98 14.63
C ARG A 335 6.33 -9.04 13.11
N GLY A 336 7.23 -8.41 12.34
CA GLY A 336 7.11 -8.36 10.89
C GLY A 336 6.15 -7.30 10.34
N ASN A 337 5.57 -6.43 11.17
CA ASN A 337 4.91 -5.23 10.66
C ASN A 337 5.93 -4.31 9.97
N ARG A 338 5.82 -4.20 8.65
CA ARG A 338 6.60 -3.30 7.79
C ARG A 338 5.73 -2.28 7.04
N SER A 339 4.54 -2.04 7.56
CA SER A 339 3.62 -1.03 7.02
C SER A 339 4.27 0.35 7.06
N SER A 340 4.09 1.15 6.01
CA SER A 340 4.47 2.57 6.03
C SER A 340 3.40 3.48 6.63
N THR A 341 2.18 2.96 6.83
CA THR A 341 1.00 3.76 7.24
C THR A 341 0.35 3.28 8.54
N CYS A 342 0.69 2.09 9.02
CA CYS A 342 0.14 1.52 10.24
C CYS A 342 1.20 0.67 10.94
N VAL A 343 2.20 1.33 11.52
CA VAL A 343 3.27 0.64 12.25
C VAL A 343 2.77 0.33 13.66
N THR A 344 2.71 -0.96 13.98
CA THR A 344 2.37 -1.50 15.29
C THR A 344 3.50 -2.39 15.79
N TYR A 345 3.58 -2.56 17.10
CA TYR A 345 4.51 -3.47 17.75
C TYR A 345 3.92 -3.97 19.06
N VAL A 346 4.42 -5.10 19.55
CA VAL A 346 3.99 -5.73 20.79
C VAL A 346 5.16 -5.70 21.77
N THR A 347 4.96 -5.13 22.95
CA THR A 347 5.98 -5.11 24.01
C THR A 347 6.17 -6.50 24.61
N ARG A 348 7.27 -6.73 25.35
CA ARG A 348 7.45 -7.99 26.10
C ARG A 348 6.34 -8.27 27.11
N ALA A 349 5.68 -7.22 27.60
CA ALA A 349 4.50 -7.33 28.45
C ALA A 349 3.21 -7.69 27.68
N GLY A 350 3.29 -7.95 26.37
CA GLY A 350 2.16 -8.34 25.53
C GLY A 350 1.27 -7.17 25.10
N GLN A 351 1.68 -5.92 25.33
CA GLN A 351 0.87 -4.75 24.99
C GLN A 351 1.08 -4.37 23.52
N LEU A 352 -0.02 -4.28 22.77
CA LEU A 352 -0.02 -3.75 21.41
C LEU A 352 0.08 -2.22 21.45
N ARG A 353 1.08 -1.67 20.76
CA ARG A 353 1.32 -0.23 20.63
C ARG A 353 1.42 0.16 19.16
N THR A 354 1.18 1.44 18.89
CA THR A 354 1.31 2.04 17.56
C THR A 354 2.43 3.05 17.57
N VAL A 355 3.24 3.11 16.50
CA VAL A 355 4.13 4.26 16.28
C VAL A 355 3.27 5.40 15.72
N PRO A 356 3.23 6.58 16.38
CA PRO A 356 2.46 7.71 15.89
C PRO A 356 2.92 8.13 14.50
N HIS A 357 1.97 8.46 13.62
CA HIS A 357 2.31 9.13 12.36
C HIS A 357 2.42 10.63 12.66
N GLY A 358 3.63 11.20 12.57
CA GLY A 358 3.81 12.64 12.73
C GLY A 358 3.07 13.43 11.63
N PRO A 359 2.75 14.72 11.86
CA PRO A 359 2.03 15.57 10.90
C PRO A 359 2.77 15.78 9.56
N ALA A 360 4.06 15.46 9.48
CA ALA A 360 4.86 15.51 8.25
C ALA A 360 4.64 14.32 7.29
N ALA A 361 3.95 13.25 7.73
CA ALA A 361 3.56 12.14 6.88
C ALA A 361 2.22 12.45 6.18
N ALA A 362 2.23 13.49 5.35
CA ALA A 362 1.22 13.60 4.29
C ALA A 362 1.19 12.26 3.51
N HIS A 363 0.00 11.90 3.05
CA HIS A 363 -0.32 10.70 2.29
C HIS A 363 0.85 10.18 1.41
N PRO A 364 1.14 8.86 1.33
CA PRO A 364 2.32 8.31 0.65
C PRO A 364 2.32 8.39 -0.89
N MET A 365 1.84 9.49 -1.48
CA MET A 365 1.96 9.81 -2.90
C MET A 365 2.70 11.14 -3.17
N THR A 366 3.35 11.72 -2.16
CA THR A 366 4.26 12.85 -2.34
C THR A 366 5.67 12.36 -2.65
N ARG A 367 5.93 12.00 -3.92
CA ARG A 367 7.21 12.16 -4.66
C ARG A 367 7.14 11.41 -6.00
N ILE A 368 6.73 12.13 -7.04
CA ILE A 368 6.93 11.76 -8.44
C ILE A 368 8.13 12.58 -8.89
N ASP A 369 9.32 12.01 -8.85
CA ASP A 369 10.48 12.51 -9.61
C ASP A 369 11.40 11.36 -10.01
N ALA A 370 11.54 10.33 -9.15
CA ALA A 370 12.38 9.16 -9.45
C ALA A 370 11.72 8.09 -10.35
N ASP A 371 10.40 8.12 -10.57
CA ASP A 371 9.65 7.03 -11.20
C ASP A 371 9.27 7.26 -12.68
N LEU A 372 9.43 8.47 -13.21
CA LEU A 372 9.04 8.78 -14.60
C LEU A 372 9.91 8.02 -15.62
N THR A 373 11.21 7.91 -15.35
CA THR A 373 12.14 7.14 -16.20
C THR A 373 11.83 5.65 -16.11
N GLY A 374 11.53 5.11 -14.91
CA GLY A 374 11.17 3.71 -14.72
C GLY A 374 9.87 3.32 -15.42
N ILE A 375 8.82 4.14 -15.28
CA ILE A 375 7.53 3.95 -15.95
C ILE A 375 7.67 4.06 -17.47
N ARG A 376 8.44 5.04 -17.97
CA ARG A 376 8.74 5.21 -19.40
C ARG A 376 9.51 4.03 -19.97
N THR A 377 10.55 3.55 -19.28
CA THR A 377 11.35 2.39 -19.72
C THR A 377 10.54 1.09 -19.66
N MET A 378 9.69 0.92 -18.65
CA MET A 378 8.77 -0.22 -18.55
C MET A 378 7.76 -0.25 -19.70
N LEU A 379 7.21 0.91 -20.09
CA LEU A 379 6.26 1.04 -21.19
C LEU A 379 6.92 0.87 -22.56
N LEU A 380 8.12 1.43 -22.78
CA LEU A 380 8.86 1.25 -24.04
C LEU A 380 9.29 -0.21 -24.27
N ARG A 381 9.73 -0.91 -23.23
CA ARG A 381 10.05 -2.34 -23.32
C ARG A 381 8.83 -3.22 -23.57
N SER A 382 7.65 -2.80 -23.09
CA SER A 382 6.39 -3.51 -23.36
C SER A 382 5.89 -3.37 -24.81
N LEU A 383 6.54 -2.54 -25.63
CA LEU A 383 6.20 -2.27 -27.02
C LEU A 383 7.25 -2.76 -28.03
N GLY A 384 8.23 -3.59 -27.61
CA GLY A 384 9.13 -4.30 -28.52
C GLY A 384 10.26 -3.46 -29.13
N ALA A 385 10.56 -2.28 -28.58
CA ALA A 385 11.81 -1.59 -28.88
C ALA A 385 12.92 -2.12 -27.95
N SER A 386 13.97 -2.68 -28.55
CA SER A 386 15.27 -2.93 -27.91
C SER A 386 15.88 -1.64 -27.37
#